data_AF-A0A6C1NQY7-F1
#
_entry.id   AF-A0A6C1NQY7-F1
#
_cell.length_a   1.000
_cell.length_b   1.000
_cell.length_c   1.000
_cell.angle_alpha   90.00
_cell.angle_beta   90.00
_cell.angle_gamma   90.00
#
_symmetry.space_group_name_H-M   'P 1'
#
loop_
_entity.id
_entity.type
_entity.pdbx_description
1 polymer ?
#
loop_
_entity_poly.entity_id
_entity_poly.type
_entity_poly.pdbx_seq_one_letter_code
_entity_poly.pdbx_strand_id
1 'polypeptide(L)'
;NGKNVLLDSSYGGEDATNYVFVDQDTTTASITPREVSVNGISASDRVYDGTRDADVDVSDAVFADFIAGDDVQVTATGEFVSRNVDDSQTVTLASTYSGDDVGNYSFVDQATTTASITPRALSVFNLVARDKVYDGTTDASINVSLAILEGMIGDDEVALAQLEGQFADRNVGDSITVTTGEPILFGAEAQNYTIAPISNLSARITPRDLAVTAAALDKVFDGTRAVDVTILDNRVRPEDELRYYFTAQFTQSAPASERVAQVSEITLEGADAGNYRLLNTTTTTFAAIRPLTLFDTDQNADQRILENQSAAQRVTGSPETRVLPPQQVAEPHVMGPGMAEGDRTLAVLEPMAFLVDVFGPEAALQLVAQPRPGEQAQAVTLSEVALMTGLPEDEGVDTAAERRRISVPLNNRSLVDIVDGGVSLPEGVEQLLFVTQ
;
A
#
# COMPACT_ATOMS: atom_id res chain seq x y z
N ASN A 1 -61.60 -29.15 -62.92
CA ASN A 1 -62.05 -30.25 -63.81
C ASN A 1 -63.53 -30.11 -64.15
N GLY A 2 -63.94 -30.52 -65.35
CA GLY A 2 -65.36 -30.58 -65.73
C GLY A 2 -66.06 -29.21 -65.93
N LYS A 3 -65.31 -28.15 -66.26
CA LYS A 3 -65.87 -26.83 -66.58
C LYS A 3 -66.64 -26.93 -67.91
N ASN A 4 -67.84 -26.35 -67.97
CA ASN A 4 -68.67 -26.36 -69.17
C ASN A 4 -68.06 -25.47 -70.26
N VAL A 5 -67.99 -25.97 -71.48
CA VAL A 5 -67.49 -25.26 -72.66
C VAL A 5 -68.62 -25.22 -73.68
N LEU A 6 -69.10 -24.01 -73.99
CA LEU A 6 -70.02 -23.77 -75.09
C LEU A 6 -69.27 -23.97 -76.41
N LEU A 7 -69.89 -24.68 -77.35
CA LEU A 7 -69.35 -24.89 -78.68
C LEU A 7 -70.16 -24.08 -79.69
N ASP A 8 -69.47 -23.54 -80.68
CA ASP A 8 -70.07 -22.93 -81.87
C ASP A 8 -69.63 -23.75 -83.09
N SER A 9 -70.59 -24.15 -83.93
CA SER A 9 -70.38 -25.12 -85.01
C SER A 9 -70.64 -24.49 -86.37
N SER A 10 -69.67 -24.57 -87.27
CA SER A 10 -69.81 -24.14 -88.66
C SER A 10 -69.48 -25.29 -89.62
N TYR A 11 -70.38 -25.53 -90.56
CA TYR A 11 -70.27 -26.61 -91.55
C TYR A 11 -70.06 -26.02 -92.94
N GLY A 12 -69.17 -26.62 -93.74
CA GLY A 12 -68.81 -26.14 -95.07
C GLY A 12 -68.46 -27.26 -96.06
N GLY A 13 -68.45 -26.92 -97.34
CA GLY A 13 -68.28 -27.85 -98.46
C GLY A 13 -69.46 -27.81 -99.44
N GLU A 14 -69.25 -28.22 -100.69
CA GLU A 14 -70.30 -28.19 -101.73
C GLU A 14 -71.51 -29.05 -101.36
N ASP A 15 -71.26 -30.22 -100.75
CA ASP A 15 -72.30 -31.16 -100.30
C ASP A 15 -72.88 -30.85 -98.91
N ALA A 16 -72.48 -29.76 -98.23
CA ALA A 16 -72.92 -29.50 -96.85
C ALA A 16 -74.44 -29.37 -96.70
N THR A 17 -75.14 -28.93 -97.76
CA THR A 17 -76.61 -28.83 -97.80
C THR A 17 -77.33 -30.17 -97.98
N ASN A 18 -76.61 -31.26 -98.25
CA ASN A 18 -77.17 -32.61 -98.35
C ASN A 18 -77.35 -33.29 -96.97
N TYR A 19 -76.92 -32.65 -95.89
CA TYR A 19 -76.92 -33.20 -94.53
C TYR A 19 -77.71 -32.32 -93.55
N VAL A 20 -78.31 -32.94 -92.54
CA VAL A 20 -78.84 -32.27 -91.36
C VAL A 20 -77.90 -32.57 -90.20
N PHE A 21 -77.26 -31.53 -89.69
CA PHE A 21 -76.40 -31.62 -88.50
C PHE A 21 -77.25 -31.44 -87.24
N VAL A 22 -76.80 -32.07 -86.15
CA VAL A 22 -77.30 -31.83 -84.79
C VAL A 22 -76.09 -31.38 -83.99
N ASP A 23 -76.08 -30.11 -83.62
CA ASP A 23 -74.94 -29.49 -82.97
C ASP A 23 -74.74 -30.07 -81.57
N GLN A 24 -73.48 -30.10 -81.11
CA GLN A 24 -73.17 -30.36 -79.72
C GLN A 24 -73.10 -29.03 -78.99
N ASP A 25 -74.13 -28.64 -78.24
CA ASP A 25 -74.17 -27.34 -77.54
C ASP A 25 -73.01 -27.15 -76.53
N THR A 26 -72.61 -28.24 -75.88
CA THR A 26 -71.66 -28.23 -74.77
C THR A 26 -70.70 -29.41 -74.78
N THR A 27 -69.45 -29.14 -74.39
CA THR A 27 -68.52 -30.17 -73.91
C THR A 27 -67.99 -29.79 -72.52
N THR A 28 -67.18 -30.66 -71.91
CA THR A 28 -66.50 -30.35 -70.66
C THR A 28 -64.99 -30.35 -70.84
N ALA A 29 -64.32 -29.36 -70.24
CA ALA A 29 -62.87 -29.28 -70.18
C ALA A 29 -62.36 -29.26 -68.74
N SER A 30 -61.10 -29.66 -68.55
CA SER A 30 -60.39 -29.45 -67.30
C SER A 30 -59.41 -28.32 -67.47
N ILE A 31 -59.57 -27.28 -66.65
CA ILE A 31 -58.58 -26.23 -66.45
C ILE A 31 -57.77 -26.65 -65.22
N THR A 32 -56.45 -26.79 -65.40
CA THR A 32 -55.50 -26.98 -64.29
C THR A 32 -55.30 -25.64 -63.59
N PRO A 33 -55.29 -25.59 -62.25
CA PRO A 33 -54.92 -24.37 -61.53
C PRO A 33 -53.55 -23.85 -61.97
N ARG A 34 -53.37 -22.53 -61.96
CA ARG A 34 -52.10 -21.89 -62.28
C ARG A 34 -51.18 -21.95 -61.05
N GLU A 35 -49.95 -22.41 -61.26
CA GLU A 35 -48.94 -22.38 -60.20
C GLU A 35 -48.49 -20.93 -59.93
N VAL A 36 -48.44 -20.54 -58.66
CA VAL A 36 -48.05 -19.21 -58.18
C VAL A 36 -47.13 -19.37 -56.97
N SER A 37 -45.97 -18.72 -57.01
CA SER A 37 -45.01 -18.74 -55.89
C SER A 37 -45.22 -17.53 -54.99
N VAL A 38 -45.31 -17.77 -53.69
CA VAL A 38 -45.52 -16.73 -52.67
C VAL A 38 -44.19 -16.42 -51.98
N ASN A 39 -43.85 -15.15 -51.85
CA ASN A 39 -42.62 -14.64 -51.24
C ASN A 39 -42.92 -13.34 -50.47
N GLY A 40 -41.96 -12.80 -49.72
CA GLY A 40 -42.09 -11.50 -49.04
C GLY A 40 -42.76 -11.54 -47.67
N ILE A 41 -43.11 -12.74 -47.17
CA ILE A 41 -43.58 -12.91 -45.80
C ILE A 41 -42.38 -12.76 -44.85
N SER A 42 -42.55 -11.93 -43.82
CA SER A 42 -41.50 -11.62 -42.83
C SER A 42 -41.93 -12.00 -41.42
N ALA A 43 -40.97 -12.05 -40.49
CA ALA A 43 -41.24 -12.22 -39.07
C ALA A 43 -40.49 -11.13 -38.28
N SER A 44 -41.07 -10.68 -37.18
CA SER A 44 -40.50 -9.61 -36.36
C SER A 44 -39.49 -10.13 -35.34
N ASP A 45 -38.43 -9.36 -35.14
CA ASP A 45 -37.50 -9.52 -34.01
C ASP A 45 -38.22 -9.41 -32.67
N ARG A 46 -37.76 -10.14 -31.65
CA ARG A 46 -38.38 -10.14 -30.32
C ARG A 46 -37.40 -10.30 -29.18
N VAL A 47 -37.86 -10.01 -27.96
CA VAL A 47 -37.15 -10.34 -26.71
C VAL A 47 -37.61 -11.72 -26.24
N TYR A 48 -36.70 -12.49 -25.64
CA TYR A 48 -37.00 -13.80 -25.08
C TYR A 48 -38.18 -13.77 -24.08
N ASP A 49 -39.13 -14.71 -24.28
CA ASP A 49 -40.33 -14.91 -23.46
C ASP A 49 -40.63 -16.40 -23.17
N GLY A 50 -39.73 -17.31 -23.54
CA GLY A 50 -39.88 -18.76 -23.38
C GLY A 50 -40.76 -19.47 -24.41
N THR A 51 -41.34 -18.79 -25.40
CA THR A 51 -42.17 -19.40 -26.46
C THR A 51 -41.39 -19.63 -27.77
N ARG A 52 -42.02 -20.29 -28.74
CA ARG A 52 -41.52 -20.41 -30.13
C ARG A 52 -42.32 -19.56 -31.11
N ASP A 53 -43.33 -18.84 -30.66
CA ASP A 53 -44.26 -18.15 -31.54
C ASP A 53 -43.57 -16.97 -32.21
N ALA A 54 -43.83 -16.77 -33.50
CA ALA A 54 -43.35 -15.63 -34.27
C ALA A 54 -44.50 -14.71 -34.68
N ASP A 55 -44.31 -13.40 -34.53
CA ASP A 55 -45.19 -12.40 -35.11
C ASP A 55 -44.84 -12.24 -36.59
N VAL A 56 -45.79 -12.53 -37.47
CA VAL A 56 -45.58 -12.69 -38.92
C VAL A 56 -46.33 -11.61 -39.68
N ASP A 57 -45.61 -10.88 -40.53
CA ASP A 57 -46.19 -9.88 -41.42
C ASP A 57 -46.26 -10.40 -42.86
N VAL A 58 -47.44 -10.26 -43.45
CA VAL A 58 -47.79 -10.62 -44.84
C VAL A 58 -48.08 -9.39 -45.70
N SER A 59 -47.90 -8.16 -45.19
CA SER A 59 -48.20 -6.91 -45.90
C SER A 59 -47.39 -6.75 -47.20
N ASP A 60 -46.15 -7.22 -47.20
CA ASP A 60 -45.23 -7.24 -48.35
C ASP A 60 -45.25 -8.59 -49.12
N ALA A 61 -46.27 -9.43 -48.91
CA ALA A 61 -46.38 -10.71 -49.61
C ALA A 61 -46.63 -10.52 -51.12
N VAL A 62 -45.79 -11.16 -51.94
CA VAL A 62 -45.82 -11.10 -53.40
C VAL A 62 -46.21 -12.45 -53.98
N PHE A 63 -47.28 -12.47 -54.76
CA PHE A 63 -47.71 -13.59 -55.58
C PHE A 63 -47.05 -13.49 -56.97
N ALA A 64 -45.98 -14.26 -57.20
CA ALA A 64 -45.32 -14.32 -58.50
C ALA A 64 -46.23 -15.01 -59.53
N ASP A 65 -46.23 -14.51 -60.76
CA ASP A 65 -47.07 -15.00 -61.87
C ASP A 65 -48.60 -14.92 -61.65
N PHE A 66 -49.04 -14.07 -60.70
CA PHE A 66 -50.45 -13.79 -60.43
C PHE A 66 -51.14 -12.94 -61.52
N ILE A 67 -52.45 -13.11 -61.71
CA ILE A 67 -53.24 -12.32 -62.66
C ILE A 67 -53.81 -11.09 -61.95
N ALA A 68 -53.52 -9.90 -62.47
CA ALA A 68 -53.98 -8.65 -61.87
C ALA A 68 -55.50 -8.49 -62.00
N GLY A 69 -56.18 -8.44 -60.85
CA GLY A 69 -57.63 -8.25 -60.75
C GLY A 69 -58.37 -9.42 -60.09
N ASP A 70 -57.72 -10.59 -59.98
CA ASP A 70 -58.24 -11.76 -59.26
C ASP A 70 -58.23 -11.50 -57.73
N ASP A 71 -59.23 -12.01 -57.01
CA ASP A 71 -59.28 -11.93 -55.54
C ASP A 71 -58.62 -13.15 -54.88
N VAL A 72 -57.41 -12.93 -54.36
CA VAL A 72 -56.69 -13.87 -53.50
C VAL A 72 -56.05 -13.10 -52.34
N GLN A 73 -56.21 -13.64 -51.12
CA GLN A 73 -55.64 -13.13 -49.88
C GLN A 73 -54.80 -14.24 -49.22
N VAL A 74 -53.68 -13.87 -48.59
CA VAL A 74 -52.85 -14.76 -47.76
C VAL A 74 -52.90 -14.35 -46.30
N THR A 75 -52.92 -15.34 -45.41
CA THR A 75 -52.54 -15.19 -44.01
C THR A 75 -51.48 -16.23 -43.67
N ALA A 76 -50.59 -15.95 -42.72
CA ALA A 76 -49.56 -16.89 -42.30
C ALA A 76 -49.35 -16.87 -40.78
N THR A 77 -48.92 -18.01 -40.24
CA THR A 77 -48.37 -18.13 -38.89
C THR A 77 -46.92 -18.57 -38.95
N GLY A 78 -46.14 -18.32 -37.91
CA GLY A 78 -44.73 -18.68 -37.85
C GLY A 78 -44.30 -19.24 -36.50
N GLU A 79 -43.36 -20.18 -36.53
CA GLU A 79 -42.64 -20.67 -35.35
C GLU A 79 -41.12 -20.61 -35.54
N PHE A 80 -40.40 -20.08 -34.56
CA PHE A 80 -38.95 -20.19 -34.47
C PHE A 80 -38.51 -21.65 -34.29
N VAL A 81 -37.36 -22.03 -34.86
CA VAL A 81 -36.81 -23.39 -34.73
C VAL A 81 -36.39 -23.78 -33.30
N SER A 82 -36.17 -22.81 -32.42
CA SER A 82 -35.95 -22.92 -30.98
C SER A 82 -36.60 -21.74 -30.25
N ARG A 83 -36.72 -21.83 -28.92
CA ARG A 83 -37.14 -20.69 -28.08
C ARG A 83 -35.98 -19.77 -27.69
N ASN A 84 -34.75 -20.23 -27.87
CA ASN A 84 -33.55 -19.59 -27.33
C ASN A 84 -33.09 -18.39 -28.15
N VAL A 85 -32.30 -17.53 -27.51
CA VAL A 85 -31.62 -16.39 -28.12
C VAL A 85 -30.72 -16.81 -29.27
N ASP A 86 -30.83 -16.10 -30.39
CA ASP A 86 -30.01 -16.18 -31.60
C ASP A 86 -30.26 -14.93 -32.45
N ASP A 87 -29.21 -14.37 -33.06
CA ASP A 87 -29.26 -13.11 -33.82
C ASP A 87 -29.92 -13.24 -35.21
N SER A 88 -30.13 -14.46 -35.73
CA SER A 88 -30.71 -14.70 -37.06
C SER A 88 -31.34 -16.09 -37.17
N GLN A 89 -32.40 -16.32 -36.40
CA GLN A 89 -33.03 -17.63 -36.27
C GLN A 89 -34.08 -17.88 -37.36
N THR A 90 -34.08 -19.11 -37.89
CA THR A 90 -35.11 -19.56 -38.85
C THR A 90 -36.50 -19.58 -38.20
N VAL A 91 -37.46 -18.97 -38.87
CA VAL A 91 -38.90 -19.09 -38.61
C VAL A 91 -39.51 -19.96 -39.71
N THR A 92 -40.14 -21.07 -39.33
CA THR A 92 -40.94 -21.90 -40.24
C THR A 92 -42.30 -21.26 -40.41
N LEU A 93 -42.73 -21.04 -41.65
CA LEU A 93 -43.99 -20.39 -41.99
C LEU A 93 -45.04 -21.42 -42.40
N ALA A 94 -46.31 -21.16 -42.07
CA ALA A 94 -47.46 -21.90 -42.56
C ALA A 94 -48.47 -20.90 -43.13
N SER A 95 -48.70 -20.94 -44.45
CA SER A 95 -49.60 -20.03 -45.15
C SER A 95 -50.98 -20.64 -45.39
N THR A 96 -52.02 -19.82 -45.39
CA THR A 96 -53.37 -20.18 -45.85
C THR A 96 -53.92 -19.12 -46.79
N TYR A 97 -54.70 -19.55 -47.78
CA TYR A 97 -55.19 -18.70 -48.86
C TYR A 97 -56.71 -18.67 -48.90
N SER A 98 -57.26 -17.52 -49.25
CA SER A 98 -58.71 -17.27 -49.39
C SER A 98 -58.98 -16.25 -50.49
N GLY A 99 -60.25 -15.91 -50.72
CA GLY A 99 -60.69 -15.04 -51.82
C GLY A 99 -61.51 -15.80 -52.88
N ASP A 100 -62.27 -15.08 -53.69
CA ASP A 100 -63.19 -15.67 -54.67
C ASP A 100 -62.46 -16.48 -55.77
N ASP A 101 -61.23 -16.08 -56.13
CA ASP A 101 -60.44 -16.69 -57.21
C ASP A 101 -59.40 -17.71 -56.72
N VAL A 102 -59.28 -17.97 -55.41
CA VAL A 102 -58.25 -18.85 -54.84
C VAL A 102 -58.22 -20.26 -55.45
N GLY A 103 -59.38 -20.78 -55.88
CA GLY A 103 -59.51 -22.09 -56.52
C GLY A 103 -58.98 -22.16 -57.96
N ASN A 104 -58.58 -21.03 -58.55
CA ASN A 104 -57.92 -20.96 -59.86
C ASN A 104 -56.40 -21.19 -59.76
N TYR A 105 -55.85 -21.25 -58.55
CA TYR A 105 -54.41 -21.26 -58.27
C TYR A 105 -53.95 -22.50 -57.48
N SER A 106 -52.66 -22.82 -57.60
CA SER A 106 -51.94 -23.73 -56.72
C SER A 106 -50.68 -23.05 -56.22
N PHE A 107 -50.51 -22.95 -54.91
CA PHE A 107 -49.48 -22.12 -54.30
C PHE A 107 -48.20 -22.91 -54.00
N VAL A 108 -47.06 -22.27 -54.25
CA VAL A 108 -45.74 -22.68 -53.76
C VAL A 108 -45.36 -21.72 -52.64
N ASP A 109 -45.48 -22.19 -51.40
CA ASP A 109 -45.32 -21.36 -50.20
C ASP A 109 -43.86 -20.93 -49.95
N GLN A 110 -43.68 -19.73 -49.43
CA GLN A 110 -42.46 -19.36 -48.73
C GLN A 110 -42.36 -20.19 -47.44
N ALA A 111 -41.56 -21.26 -47.45
CA ALA A 111 -41.47 -22.19 -46.32
C ALA A 111 -40.84 -21.59 -45.04
N THR A 112 -39.97 -20.58 -45.19
CA THR A 112 -39.22 -20.00 -44.06
C THR A 112 -38.95 -18.51 -44.23
N THR A 113 -38.72 -17.84 -43.11
CA THR A 113 -38.07 -16.53 -43.03
C THR A 113 -37.07 -16.53 -41.85
N THR A 114 -36.48 -15.38 -41.49
CA THR A 114 -35.54 -15.25 -40.37
C THR A 114 -35.86 -14.04 -39.51
N ALA A 115 -35.74 -14.18 -38.19
CA ALA A 115 -35.83 -13.10 -37.21
C ALA A 115 -34.93 -13.40 -36.00
N SER A 116 -34.59 -12.39 -35.21
CA SER A 116 -33.77 -12.55 -34.00
C SER A 116 -34.62 -12.74 -32.74
N ILE A 117 -34.07 -13.50 -31.78
CA ILE A 117 -34.53 -13.51 -30.39
C ILE A 117 -33.41 -12.92 -29.54
N THR A 118 -33.67 -11.76 -28.94
CA THR A 118 -32.72 -11.02 -28.10
C THR A 118 -32.86 -11.39 -26.62
N PRO A 119 -31.76 -11.34 -25.82
CA PRO A 119 -31.82 -11.69 -24.40
C PRO A 119 -32.78 -10.82 -23.59
N ARG A 120 -33.48 -11.44 -22.63
CA ARG A 120 -34.30 -10.73 -21.67
C ARG A 120 -33.45 -10.16 -20.55
N ALA A 121 -33.59 -8.87 -20.25
CA ALA A 121 -32.90 -8.25 -19.12
C ALA A 121 -33.48 -8.75 -17.78
N LEU A 122 -32.60 -9.08 -16.83
CA LEU A 122 -32.91 -9.42 -15.44
C LEU A 122 -32.41 -8.33 -14.50
N SER A 123 -33.16 -8.11 -13.41
CA SER A 123 -32.77 -7.24 -12.30
C SER A 123 -32.27 -8.06 -11.12
N VAL A 124 -31.21 -7.60 -10.45
CA VAL A 124 -30.64 -8.26 -9.27
C VAL A 124 -31.02 -7.50 -8.00
N PHE A 125 -31.67 -8.18 -7.05
CA PHE A 125 -32.04 -7.65 -5.74
C PHE A 125 -31.35 -8.41 -4.61
N ASN A 126 -31.33 -7.83 -3.41
CA ASN A 126 -30.82 -8.44 -2.16
C ASN A 126 -29.35 -8.93 -2.19
N LEU A 127 -28.57 -8.47 -3.17
CA LEU A 127 -27.13 -8.66 -3.18
C LEU A 127 -26.47 -7.76 -2.13
N VAL A 128 -25.54 -8.32 -1.33
CA VAL A 128 -24.94 -7.62 -0.18
C VAL A 128 -23.42 -7.77 -0.24
N ALA A 129 -22.69 -6.65 -0.22
CA ALA A 129 -21.27 -6.64 0.12
C ALA A 129 -21.12 -6.83 1.63
N ARG A 130 -20.18 -7.67 2.08
CA ARG A 130 -19.98 -7.96 3.50
C ARG A 130 -18.98 -7.00 4.14
N ASP A 131 -19.32 -6.55 5.35
CA ASP A 131 -18.41 -5.85 6.24
C ASP A 131 -17.15 -6.70 6.54
N LYS A 132 -16.00 -6.03 6.71
CA LYS A 132 -14.73 -6.66 7.09
C LYS A 132 -14.02 -5.90 8.21
N VAL A 133 -13.13 -6.58 8.91
CA VAL A 133 -12.10 -5.94 9.73
C VAL A 133 -10.95 -5.52 8.81
N TYR A 134 -10.28 -4.41 9.10
CA TYR A 134 -9.10 -3.97 8.36
C TYR A 134 -8.04 -5.09 8.26
N ASP A 135 -7.71 -5.45 7.03
CA ASP A 135 -6.67 -6.42 6.65
C ASP A 135 -5.64 -5.82 5.68
N GLY A 136 -5.81 -4.53 5.33
CA GLY A 136 -4.94 -3.81 4.42
C GLY A 136 -5.24 -3.98 2.92
N THR A 137 -6.26 -4.75 2.54
CA THR A 137 -6.65 -4.95 1.13
C THR A 137 -8.01 -4.35 0.80
N THR A 138 -8.19 -3.99 -0.48
CA THR A 138 -9.48 -3.56 -1.03
C THR A 138 -10.43 -4.72 -1.34
N ASP A 139 -10.09 -5.97 -1.06
CA ASP A 139 -10.92 -7.12 -1.45
C ASP A 139 -12.25 -7.15 -0.67
N ALA A 140 -13.36 -7.27 -1.38
CA ALA A 140 -14.71 -7.35 -0.82
C ALA A 140 -15.36 -8.71 -1.06
N SER A 141 -15.97 -9.29 -0.02
CA SER A 141 -16.75 -10.51 -0.15
C SER A 141 -18.21 -10.17 -0.48
N ILE A 142 -18.68 -10.59 -1.66
CA ILE A 142 -20.07 -10.41 -2.09
C ILE A 142 -20.90 -11.63 -1.69
N ASN A 143 -22.05 -11.42 -1.07
CA ASN A 143 -22.96 -12.46 -0.64
C ASN A 143 -24.05 -12.74 -1.69
N VAL A 144 -23.73 -13.57 -2.69
CA VAL A 144 -24.67 -13.94 -3.77
C VAL A 144 -25.79 -14.89 -3.33
N SER A 145 -25.69 -15.55 -2.17
CA SER A 145 -26.67 -16.57 -1.73
C SER A 145 -28.05 -16.02 -1.33
N LEU A 146 -28.18 -14.70 -1.18
CA LEU A 146 -29.44 -14.01 -0.94
C LEU A 146 -29.91 -13.21 -2.16
N ALA A 147 -29.16 -13.25 -3.28
CA ALA A 147 -29.50 -12.53 -4.49
C ALA A 147 -30.79 -13.10 -5.10
N ILE A 148 -31.66 -12.21 -5.55
CA ILE A 148 -32.90 -12.55 -6.26
C ILE A 148 -32.78 -12.01 -7.68
N LEU A 149 -33.02 -12.88 -8.67
CA LEU A 149 -33.15 -12.51 -10.07
C LEU A 149 -34.63 -12.26 -10.37
N GLU A 150 -35.00 -11.01 -10.69
CA GLU A 150 -36.34 -10.65 -11.12
C GLU A 150 -36.40 -10.52 -12.65
N GLY A 151 -37.50 -10.99 -13.24
CA GLY A 151 -37.75 -10.94 -14.68
C GLY A 151 -37.62 -12.28 -15.41
N MET A 152 -37.26 -13.36 -14.71
CA MET A 152 -37.20 -14.73 -15.24
C MET A 152 -38.58 -15.22 -15.73
N ILE A 153 -38.58 -16.09 -16.73
CA ILE A 153 -39.76 -16.73 -17.30
C ILE A 153 -39.94 -18.12 -16.68
N GLY A 154 -41.10 -18.36 -16.06
CA GLY A 154 -41.49 -19.67 -15.56
C GLY A 154 -40.46 -20.27 -14.59
N ASP A 155 -40.08 -21.52 -14.86
CA ASP A 155 -39.11 -22.30 -14.08
C ASP A 155 -37.73 -22.42 -14.80
N ASP A 156 -37.39 -21.49 -15.69
CA ASP A 156 -36.08 -21.48 -16.40
C ASP A 156 -34.90 -21.58 -15.42
N GLU A 157 -33.91 -22.43 -15.71
CA GLU A 157 -32.77 -22.62 -14.81
C GLU A 157 -31.72 -21.53 -15.03
N VAL A 158 -31.77 -20.49 -14.19
CA VAL A 158 -30.85 -19.34 -14.23
C VAL A 158 -30.45 -18.91 -12.81
N ALA A 159 -29.15 -18.74 -12.58
CA ALA A 159 -28.59 -18.28 -11.32
C ALA A 159 -27.37 -17.37 -11.52
N LEU A 160 -27.12 -16.49 -10.55
CA LEU A 160 -25.96 -15.59 -10.53
C LEU A 160 -24.73 -16.30 -9.95
N ALA A 161 -23.62 -16.30 -10.68
CA ALA A 161 -22.34 -16.87 -10.23
C ALA A 161 -21.76 -16.12 -9.01
N GLN A 162 -20.73 -16.68 -8.40
CA GLN A 162 -19.92 -15.92 -7.42
C GLN A 162 -19.35 -14.67 -8.09
N LEU A 163 -19.39 -13.55 -7.37
CA LEU A 163 -19.04 -12.24 -7.89
C LEU A 163 -17.89 -11.64 -7.08
N GLU A 164 -16.80 -11.29 -7.76
CA GLU A 164 -15.69 -10.56 -7.13
C GLU A 164 -16.09 -9.11 -6.88
N GLY A 165 -15.64 -8.56 -5.76
CA GLY A 165 -15.89 -7.18 -5.38
C GLY A 165 -14.65 -6.49 -4.82
N GLN A 166 -14.59 -5.17 -4.97
CA GLN A 166 -13.53 -4.33 -4.43
C GLN A 166 -14.11 -3.11 -3.73
N PHE A 167 -13.64 -2.82 -2.52
CA PHE A 167 -13.85 -1.55 -1.84
C PHE A 167 -13.09 -0.43 -2.55
N ALA A 168 -13.71 0.75 -2.66
CA ALA A 168 -13.09 1.95 -3.22
C ALA A 168 -11.92 2.50 -2.37
N ASP A 169 -11.86 2.16 -1.08
CA ASP A 169 -10.74 2.42 -0.19
C ASP A 169 -10.50 1.18 0.71
N ARG A 170 -9.26 0.90 1.06
CA ARG A 170 -8.86 -0.14 2.03
C ARG A 170 -9.10 0.29 3.48
N ASN A 171 -9.17 1.60 3.73
CA ASN A 171 -9.15 2.19 5.05
C ASN A 171 -10.47 1.99 5.80
N VAL A 172 -10.45 2.16 7.12
CA VAL A 172 -11.64 2.11 7.97
C VAL A 172 -12.64 3.19 7.59
N GLY A 173 -13.91 2.81 7.52
CA GLY A 173 -15.01 3.68 7.19
C GLY A 173 -16.34 2.95 7.14
N ASP A 174 -17.41 3.72 7.30
CA ASP A 174 -18.79 3.25 7.13
C ASP A 174 -19.26 3.52 5.70
N SER A 175 -20.09 2.62 5.14
CA SER A 175 -20.68 2.76 3.80
C SER A 175 -19.67 3.01 2.67
N ILE A 176 -18.49 2.37 2.72
CA ILE A 176 -17.50 2.44 1.66
C ILE A 176 -18.07 1.74 0.41
N THR A 177 -18.07 2.44 -0.71
CA THR A 177 -18.54 1.92 -2.00
C THR A 177 -17.80 0.63 -2.37
N VAL A 178 -18.55 -0.37 -2.81
CA VAL A 178 -18.01 -1.63 -3.35
C VAL A 178 -18.38 -1.73 -4.82
N THR A 179 -17.38 -1.82 -5.69
CA THR A 179 -17.55 -2.13 -7.12
C THR A 179 -17.47 -3.65 -7.32
N THR A 180 -18.11 -4.16 -8.37
CA THR A 180 -18.07 -5.59 -8.71
C THR A 180 -17.46 -5.80 -10.10
N GLY A 181 -17.02 -7.03 -10.37
CA GLY A 181 -16.80 -7.49 -11.74
C GLY A 181 -18.09 -7.56 -12.57
N GLU A 182 -17.97 -8.04 -13.81
CA GLU A 182 -19.13 -8.32 -14.66
C GLU A 182 -19.96 -9.49 -14.07
N PRO A 183 -21.29 -9.36 -13.96
CA PRO A 183 -22.16 -10.41 -13.45
C PRO A 183 -22.29 -11.55 -14.47
N ILE A 184 -21.96 -12.77 -14.05
CA ILE A 184 -22.06 -13.98 -14.89
C ILE A 184 -23.29 -14.79 -14.47
N LEU A 185 -24.13 -15.14 -15.45
CA LEU A 185 -25.24 -16.09 -15.29
C LEU A 185 -24.79 -17.53 -15.59
N PHE A 186 -25.37 -18.50 -14.90
CA PHE A 186 -25.22 -19.92 -15.17
C PHE A 186 -26.56 -20.67 -15.01
N GLY A 187 -26.63 -21.88 -15.57
CA GLY A 187 -27.85 -22.68 -15.70
C GLY A 187 -28.21 -22.94 -17.17
N ALA A 188 -29.17 -23.83 -17.43
CA ALA A 188 -29.48 -24.27 -18.80
C ALA A 188 -30.02 -23.15 -19.69
N GLU A 189 -30.77 -22.20 -19.13
CA GLU A 189 -31.35 -21.07 -19.88
C GLU A 189 -30.58 -19.76 -19.74
N ALA A 190 -29.43 -19.74 -19.05
CA ALA A 190 -28.67 -18.51 -18.76
C ALA A 190 -28.35 -17.65 -20.00
N GLN A 191 -28.11 -18.28 -21.15
CA GLN A 191 -27.86 -17.62 -22.45
C GLN A 191 -29.04 -16.77 -22.96
N ASN A 192 -30.25 -17.02 -22.46
CA ASN A 192 -31.46 -16.30 -22.89
C ASN A 192 -31.67 -14.98 -22.13
N TYR A 193 -30.76 -14.63 -21.21
CA TYR A 193 -30.88 -13.51 -20.29
C TYR A 193 -29.62 -12.67 -20.21
N THR A 194 -29.77 -11.41 -19.80
CA THR A 194 -28.66 -10.49 -19.50
C THR A 194 -28.87 -9.79 -18.17
N ILE A 195 -27.79 -9.35 -17.52
CA ILE A 195 -27.82 -8.50 -16.32
C ILE A 195 -26.97 -7.27 -16.60
N ALA A 196 -27.49 -6.09 -16.24
CA ALA A 196 -26.73 -4.84 -16.31
C ALA A 196 -25.66 -4.76 -15.18
N PRO A 197 -24.55 -4.02 -15.37
CA PRO A 197 -23.52 -3.88 -14.35
C PRO A 197 -24.08 -3.47 -12.98
N ILE A 198 -23.69 -4.22 -11.95
CA ILE A 198 -24.21 -4.03 -10.60
C ILE A 198 -23.55 -2.81 -9.95
N SER A 199 -24.35 -2.01 -9.26
CA SER A 199 -23.91 -0.76 -8.62
C SER A 199 -24.65 -0.56 -7.28
N ASN A 200 -24.26 0.47 -6.53
CA ASN A 200 -24.83 0.86 -5.23
C ASN A 200 -24.62 -0.15 -4.08
N LEU A 201 -23.67 -1.08 -4.22
CA LEU A 201 -23.18 -1.83 -3.06
C LEU A 201 -22.28 -0.94 -2.21
N SER A 202 -22.41 -1.08 -0.89
CA SER A 202 -21.48 -0.53 0.07
C SER A 202 -21.39 -1.45 1.28
N ALA A 203 -20.27 -1.38 1.99
CA ALA A 203 -20.04 -2.14 3.22
C ALA A 203 -19.10 -1.36 4.15
N ARG A 204 -18.93 -1.84 5.37
CA ARG A 204 -18.11 -1.21 6.41
C ARG A 204 -16.76 -1.91 6.55
N ILE A 205 -15.70 -1.12 6.70
CA ILE A 205 -14.39 -1.61 7.18
C ILE A 205 -14.20 -1.14 8.62
N THR A 206 -14.05 -2.07 9.57
CA THR A 206 -13.89 -1.77 11.00
C THR A 206 -12.43 -1.83 11.45
N PRO A 207 -12.00 -1.02 12.43
CA PRO A 207 -10.62 -1.05 12.93
C PRO A 207 -10.15 -2.44 13.33
N ARG A 208 -8.88 -2.74 13.01
CA ARG A 208 -8.21 -3.94 13.48
C ARG A 208 -7.60 -3.70 14.85
N ASP A 209 -7.74 -4.69 15.73
CA ASP A 209 -7.08 -4.69 17.02
C ASP A 209 -5.54 -4.76 16.89
N LEU A 210 -4.86 -3.75 17.43
CA LEU A 210 -3.41 -3.59 17.42
C LEU A 210 -2.86 -3.78 18.84
N ALA A 211 -2.10 -4.86 19.04
CA ALA A 211 -1.38 -5.14 20.27
C ALA A 211 0.03 -4.55 20.17
N VAL A 212 0.44 -3.78 21.18
CA VAL A 212 1.76 -3.16 21.23
C VAL A 212 2.64 -3.77 22.31
N THR A 213 3.90 -3.99 21.96
CA THR A 213 4.98 -4.47 22.83
C THR A 213 6.17 -3.52 22.72
N ALA A 214 7.16 -3.67 23.60
CA ALA A 214 8.30 -2.78 23.68
C ALA A 214 9.61 -3.55 23.76
N ALA A 215 10.64 -3.06 23.07
CA ALA A 215 12.02 -3.47 23.24
C ALA A 215 12.81 -2.27 23.77
N ALA A 216 13.34 -2.39 24.99
CA ALA A 216 14.25 -1.39 25.56
C ALA A 216 15.69 -1.66 25.14
N LEU A 217 16.49 -0.60 24.99
CA LEU A 217 17.93 -0.72 24.77
C LEU A 217 18.69 -0.75 26.11
N ASP A 218 19.73 -1.58 26.15
CA ASP A 218 20.75 -1.55 27.20
C ASP A 218 21.40 -0.15 27.27
N LYS A 219 21.63 0.36 28.48
CA LYS A 219 22.41 1.58 28.68
C LYS A 219 23.54 1.44 29.69
N VAL A 220 24.49 2.37 29.66
CA VAL A 220 25.46 2.58 30.73
C VAL A 220 24.82 3.45 31.81
N PHE A 221 25.20 3.26 33.06
CA PHE A 221 24.71 4.03 34.20
C PHE A 221 25.04 5.52 34.09
N ASP A 222 23.99 6.33 34.06
CA ASP A 222 23.95 7.80 33.90
C ASP A 222 23.25 8.50 35.09
N GLY A 223 22.86 7.73 36.12
CA GLY A 223 22.03 8.19 37.24
C GLY A 223 20.54 8.39 36.93
N THR A 224 20.11 8.34 35.67
CA THR A 224 18.72 8.63 35.27
C THR A 224 17.87 7.37 35.14
N ARG A 225 16.54 7.55 35.14
CA ARG A 225 15.57 6.48 34.84
C ARG A 225 15.11 6.47 33.38
N ALA A 226 15.62 7.36 32.53
CA ALA A 226 15.30 7.37 31.11
C ALA A 226 15.79 6.09 30.43
N VAL A 227 15.05 5.63 29.41
CA VAL A 227 15.35 4.43 28.63
C VAL A 227 14.84 4.61 27.21
N ASP A 228 15.69 4.33 26.23
CA ASP A 228 15.29 4.32 24.83
C ASP A 228 14.52 3.02 24.54
N VAL A 229 13.35 3.15 23.92
CA VAL A 229 12.43 2.05 23.63
C VAL A 229 11.97 2.13 22.19
N THR A 230 12.00 0.98 21.52
CA THR A 230 11.31 0.76 20.24
C THR A 230 9.98 0.08 20.51
N ILE A 231 8.88 0.66 20.03
CA ILE A 231 7.57 -0.01 20.01
C ILE A 231 7.54 -1.03 18.87
N LEU A 232 7.01 -2.21 19.16
CA LEU A 232 6.76 -3.30 18.23
C LEU A 232 5.27 -3.62 18.25
N ASP A 233 4.70 -4.00 17.12
CA ASP A 233 3.26 -4.25 16.99
C ASP A 233 2.94 -5.41 16.03
N ASN A 234 1.65 -5.73 15.91
CA ASN A 234 1.12 -6.78 15.04
C ASN A 234 0.31 -6.23 13.86
N ARG A 235 0.71 -5.08 13.29
CA ARG A 235 0.06 -4.48 12.12
C ARG A 235 0.00 -5.45 10.93
N VAL A 236 -0.99 -5.28 10.05
CA VAL A 236 -1.14 -6.15 8.87
C VAL A 236 -0.18 -5.82 7.74
N ARG A 237 0.27 -4.56 7.66
CA ARG A 237 1.13 -4.05 6.60
C ARG A 237 2.29 -3.26 7.21
N PRO A 238 3.56 -3.66 7.00
CA PRO A 238 4.72 -2.93 7.54
C PRO A 238 4.80 -1.48 7.04
N GLU A 239 4.23 -1.19 5.86
CA GLU A 239 4.22 0.12 5.22
C GLU A 239 3.15 1.11 5.73
N ASP A 240 2.22 0.69 6.59
CA ASP A 240 1.20 1.59 7.16
C ASP A 240 1.87 2.69 8.01
N GLU A 241 1.52 3.97 7.78
CA GLU A 241 2.13 5.11 8.48
C GLU A 241 1.56 5.23 9.90
N LEU A 242 2.18 4.51 10.82
CA LEU A 242 1.89 4.50 12.26
C LEU A 242 3.02 5.17 13.05
N ARG A 243 2.66 6.14 13.89
CA ARG A 243 3.56 6.88 14.78
C ARG A 243 3.10 6.73 16.23
N TYR A 244 4.02 6.30 17.09
CA TYR A 244 3.75 6.12 18.52
C TYR A 244 4.29 7.29 19.33
N TYR A 245 3.50 7.75 20.30
CA TYR A 245 3.96 8.60 21.39
C TYR A 245 3.75 7.86 22.70
N PHE A 246 4.70 7.93 23.62
CA PHE A 246 4.68 7.20 24.89
C PHE A 246 5.69 7.80 25.88
N THR A 247 5.49 7.51 27.16
CA THR A 247 6.48 7.75 28.23
C THR A 247 7.14 6.42 28.60
N ALA A 248 8.48 6.34 28.54
CA ALA A 248 9.24 5.14 28.91
C ALA A 248 10.29 5.43 29.99
N GLN A 249 10.29 4.64 31.07
CA GLN A 249 11.26 4.76 32.17
C GLN A 249 11.58 3.41 32.80
N PHE A 250 12.83 3.21 33.21
CA PHE A 250 13.18 2.13 34.15
C PHE A 250 12.49 2.32 35.49
N THR A 251 12.12 1.22 36.15
CA THR A 251 11.56 1.19 37.51
C THR A 251 12.54 1.67 38.59
N GLN A 252 13.84 1.50 38.37
CA GLN A 252 14.93 1.93 39.24
C GLN A 252 16.15 2.32 38.38
N SER A 253 16.96 3.29 38.80
CA SER A 253 18.14 3.76 38.05
C SER A 253 19.43 2.95 38.31
N ALA A 254 19.48 2.16 39.38
CA ALA A 254 20.69 1.44 39.75
C ALA A 254 21.11 0.38 38.70
N PRO A 255 22.42 0.07 38.55
CA PRO A 255 22.89 -0.99 37.66
C PRO A 255 22.24 -2.36 37.94
N ALA A 256 21.95 -3.12 36.89
CA ALA A 256 21.47 -4.50 36.92
C ALA A 256 21.57 -5.15 35.53
N SER A 257 21.70 -6.47 35.48
CA SER A 257 21.65 -7.25 34.23
C SER A 257 20.27 -7.23 33.57
N GLU A 258 19.21 -7.10 34.37
CA GLU A 258 17.83 -6.94 33.91
C GLU A 258 17.14 -5.90 34.78
N ARG A 259 16.59 -4.85 34.15
CA ARG A 259 15.81 -3.81 34.80
C ARG A 259 14.49 -3.66 34.06
N VAL A 260 13.37 -3.75 34.79
CA VAL A 260 12.04 -3.51 34.22
C VAL A 260 11.96 -2.05 33.76
N ALA A 261 11.72 -1.87 32.46
CA ALA A 261 11.25 -0.63 31.85
C ALA A 261 9.72 -0.66 31.76
N GLN A 262 9.07 0.38 32.26
CA GLN A 262 7.64 0.62 32.10
C GLN A 262 7.44 1.58 30.94
N VAL A 263 6.50 1.24 30.06
CA VAL A 263 6.04 2.08 28.96
C VAL A 263 4.56 2.38 29.19
N SER A 264 4.21 3.66 29.18
CA SER A 264 2.86 4.14 29.49
C SER A 264 2.44 5.25 28.55
N GLU A 265 1.14 5.56 28.57
CA GLU A 265 0.55 6.65 27.77
C GLU A 265 0.76 6.44 26.26
N ILE A 266 0.78 5.16 25.81
CA ILE A 266 0.97 4.83 24.40
C ILE A 266 -0.25 5.33 23.61
N THR A 267 -0.04 6.31 22.76
CA THR A 267 -0.99 6.76 21.74
C THR A 267 -0.48 6.41 20.34
N LEU A 268 -1.40 6.44 19.37
CA LEU A 268 -1.15 6.12 17.98
C LEU A 268 -1.67 7.25 17.10
N GLU A 269 -0.79 7.80 16.27
CA GLU A 269 -1.08 8.80 15.24
C GLU A 269 -0.48 8.38 13.89
N GLY A 270 -0.69 9.19 12.84
CA GLY A 270 -0.25 8.90 11.47
C GLY A 270 -1.42 8.64 10.53
N ALA A 271 -1.15 8.56 9.22
CA ALA A 271 -2.20 8.50 8.20
C ALA A 271 -3.06 7.25 8.29
N ASP A 272 -2.46 6.08 8.58
CA ASP A 272 -3.17 4.81 8.70
C ASP A 272 -3.63 4.50 10.14
N ALA A 273 -3.43 5.40 11.11
CA ALA A 273 -3.76 5.15 12.52
C ALA A 273 -5.25 4.85 12.76
N GLY A 274 -6.14 5.48 11.99
CA GLY A 274 -7.59 5.22 12.07
C GLY A 274 -7.99 3.80 11.66
N ASN A 275 -7.11 3.06 10.99
CA ASN A 275 -7.33 1.66 10.61
C ASN A 275 -7.21 0.68 11.79
N TYR A 276 -6.71 1.16 12.94
CA TYR A 276 -6.33 0.33 14.06
C TYR A 276 -6.97 0.78 15.38
N ARG A 277 -7.15 -0.16 16.29
CA ARG A 277 -7.59 0.05 17.67
C ARG A 277 -6.53 -0.50 18.62
N LEU A 278 -5.83 0.39 19.34
CA LEU A 278 -4.89 -0.04 20.37
C LEU A 278 -5.60 -0.89 21.43
N LEU A 279 -5.10 -2.11 21.65
CA LEU A 279 -5.57 -3.00 22.71
C LEU A 279 -5.02 -2.63 24.09
N ASN A 280 -3.82 -2.07 24.12
CA ASN A 280 -3.12 -1.70 25.35
C ASN A 280 -2.40 -0.36 25.17
N THR A 281 -2.54 0.53 26.17
CA THR A 281 -1.86 1.83 26.24
C THR A 281 -0.66 1.82 27.20
N THR A 282 -0.34 0.65 27.75
CA THR A 282 0.80 0.38 28.63
C THR A 282 1.42 -0.97 28.29
N THR A 283 2.72 -1.10 28.52
CA THR A 283 3.44 -2.38 28.44
C THR A 283 4.71 -2.34 29.29
N THR A 284 5.38 -3.49 29.46
CA THR A 284 6.64 -3.59 30.22
C THR A 284 7.65 -4.42 29.45
N THR A 285 8.92 -4.06 29.56
CA THR A 285 10.03 -4.77 28.92
C THR A 285 11.26 -4.75 29.84
N PHE A 286 12.35 -5.42 29.44
CA PHE A 286 13.59 -5.52 30.20
C PHE A 286 14.78 -5.06 29.36
N ALA A 287 15.72 -4.36 30.01
CA ALA A 287 17.05 -4.07 29.46
C ALA A 287 18.06 -3.93 30.62
N ALA A 288 19.35 -4.04 30.33
CA ALA A 288 20.39 -3.88 31.33
C ALA A 288 20.74 -2.40 31.57
N ILE A 289 21.08 -2.08 32.83
CA ILE A 289 21.82 -0.87 33.18
C ILE A 289 23.21 -1.33 33.59
N ARG A 290 24.20 -1.13 32.71
CA ARG A 290 25.59 -1.54 32.93
C ARG A 290 26.28 -0.52 33.85
N PRO A 291 27.08 -0.94 34.85
CA PRO A 291 27.85 0.01 35.67
C PRO A 291 28.74 0.92 34.81
N LEU A 292 28.94 2.16 35.26
CA LEU A 292 29.96 3.04 34.70
C LEU A 292 31.33 2.60 35.27
N THR A 293 32.20 2.06 34.42
CA THR A 293 33.58 1.74 34.82
C THR A 293 34.42 3.01 34.77
N LEU A 294 34.83 3.51 35.93
CA LEU A 294 35.90 4.50 36.05
C LEU A 294 37.24 3.75 36.03
N PHE A 295 38.09 4.08 35.08
CA PHE A 295 39.50 3.67 35.13
C PHE A 295 40.26 4.73 35.92
N ASP A 296 40.81 4.33 37.06
CA ASP A 296 41.85 5.13 37.69
C ASP A 296 43.14 4.95 36.86
N THR A 297 43.56 6.02 36.20
CA THR A 297 44.76 6.03 35.35
C THR A 297 46.06 5.99 36.16
N ASP A 298 46.01 6.13 37.49
CA ASP A 298 47.22 6.28 38.31
C ASP A 298 47.58 5.02 39.14
N GLN A 299 47.63 3.85 38.47
CA GLN A 299 48.22 2.65 39.09
C GLN A 299 49.69 2.83 39.53
N ASN A 300 50.36 3.89 39.06
CA ASN A 300 51.70 4.26 39.48
C ASN A 300 51.71 5.03 40.82
N ALA A 301 50.68 5.81 41.16
CA ALA A 301 50.58 6.46 42.47
C ALA A 301 50.51 5.44 43.61
N ASP A 302 49.65 4.41 43.48
CA ASP A 302 49.53 3.35 44.49
C ASP A 302 50.83 2.54 44.66
N GLN A 303 51.54 2.23 43.56
CA GLN A 303 52.86 1.61 43.66
C GLN A 303 53.88 2.52 44.35
N ARG A 304 53.93 3.82 44.00
CA ARG A 304 54.88 4.78 44.61
C ARG A 304 54.60 5.03 46.10
N ILE A 305 53.34 4.95 46.54
CA ILE A 305 52.98 5.01 47.97
C ILE A 305 53.49 3.75 48.70
N LEU A 306 53.33 2.57 48.10
CA LEU A 306 53.78 1.30 48.69
C LEU A 306 55.32 1.16 48.72
N GLU A 307 56.01 1.64 47.68
CA GLU A 307 57.48 1.69 47.63
C GLU A 307 58.06 2.71 48.62
N ASN A 308 57.44 3.89 48.79
CA ASN A 308 57.89 4.86 49.79
C ASN A 308 57.69 4.36 51.24
N GLN A 309 56.61 3.63 51.53
CA GLN A 309 56.41 3.04 52.87
C GLN A 309 57.44 1.95 53.18
N SER A 310 57.82 1.14 52.18
CA SER A 310 58.84 0.10 52.34
C SER A 310 60.28 0.65 52.30
N ALA A 311 60.52 1.79 51.66
CA ALA A 311 61.76 2.55 51.79
C ALA A 311 61.91 3.17 53.19
N ALA A 312 60.85 3.76 53.76
CA ALA A 312 60.85 4.34 55.10
C ALA A 312 61.19 3.31 56.20
N GLN A 313 60.77 2.05 56.04
CA GLN A 313 61.12 0.96 56.96
C GLN A 313 62.58 0.46 56.84
N ARG A 314 63.34 0.85 55.80
CA ARG A 314 64.75 0.47 55.64
C ARG A 314 65.75 1.48 56.25
N VAL A 315 65.29 2.63 56.75
CA VAL A 315 66.15 3.72 57.27
C VAL A 315 65.96 3.93 58.78
N THR A 316 65.90 2.84 59.56
CA THR A 316 65.94 2.91 61.04
C THR A 316 67.15 2.16 61.62
N GLY A 317 68.34 2.65 61.29
CA GLY A 317 69.58 2.39 62.01
C GLY A 317 69.98 3.63 62.83
N SER A 318 69.46 3.73 64.04
CA SER A 318 69.60 4.84 65.00
C SER A 318 71.04 5.01 65.56
N PRO A 319 71.35 6.04 66.39
CA PRO A 319 70.77 7.39 66.52
C PRO A 319 71.84 8.52 66.60
N GLU A 320 71.49 9.77 66.29
CA GLU A 320 72.04 10.93 67.02
C GLU A 320 70.97 11.99 67.32
N THR A 321 71.10 12.62 68.49
CA THR A 321 70.07 13.45 69.11
C THR A 321 70.50 14.91 69.17
N ARG A 322 69.66 15.85 68.69
CA ARG A 322 69.76 17.26 69.09
C ARG A 322 68.40 17.94 69.12
N VAL A 323 68.20 18.85 70.07
CA VAL A 323 66.88 19.28 70.58
C VAL A 323 66.79 20.82 70.62
N LEU A 324 65.55 21.34 70.63
CA LEU A 324 65.07 22.71 70.95
C LEU A 324 64.92 23.71 69.77
N PRO A 325 63.97 24.68 69.83
CA PRO A 325 62.70 24.79 70.60
C PRO A 325 61.48 25.17 69.70
N PRO A 326 60.25 25.40 70.22
CA PRO A 326 59.02 25.23 69.41
C PRO A 326 58.14 26.48 69.14
N GLN A 327 57.24 26.28 68.16
CA GLN A 327 55.93 26.94 67.92
C GLN A 327 55.86 28.43 67.48
N GLN A 328 55.10 28.66 66.38
CA GLN A 328 53.73 29.18 66.54
C GLN A 328 52.78 28.75 65.40
N VAL A 329 51.52 28.53 65.77
CA VAL A 329 50.38 28.17 64.91
C VAL A 329 49.58 29.44 64.60
N ALA A 330 48.91 29.51 63.45
CA ALA A 330 47.88 30.51 63.18
C ALA A 330 46.62 29.85 62.58
N GLU A 331 45.49 29.97 63.27
CA GLU A 331 44.14 29.84 62.68
C GLU A 331 43.51 31.26 62.51
N PRO A 332 42.20 31.50 62.25
CA PRO A 332 41.76 32.48 61.24
C PRO A 332 41.15 33.77 61.86
N HIS A 333 40.87 34.81 61.07
CA HIS A 333 40.00 35.95 61.49
C HIS A 333 39.36 36.79 60.36
N VAL A 334 38.35 37.60 60.73
CA VAL A 334 37.31 38.31 59.93
C VAL A 334 36.86 39.56 60.76
N MET A 335 36.45 40.76 60.28
CA MET A 335 36.05 41.30 58.95
C MET A 335 36.29 42.84 58.82
N GLY A 336 36.59 43.36 57.62
CA GLY A 336 36.24 44.71 57.12
C GLY A 336 36.91 45.96 57.76
N PRO A 337 36.61 47.20 57.27
CA PRO A 337 35.86 47.59 56.05
C PRO A 337 36.56 48.65 55.13
N GLY A 338 36.17 48.70 53.84
CA GLY A 338 36.19 49.93 53.03
C GLY A 338 37.11 49.98 51.79
N MET A 339 36.51 50.39 50.65
CA MET A 339 37.13 50.63 49.32
C MET A 339 37.67 49.38 48.59
N ALA A 340 37.46 49.17 47.29
CA ALA A 340 36.47 49.69 46.33
C ALA A 340 36.32 48.66 45.19
N GLU A 341 35.26 48.76 44.35
CA GLU A 341 35.15 47.94 43.14
C GLU A 341 36.27 48.25 42.15
N GLY A 342 36.95 47.23 41.62
CA GLY A 342 37.99 47.38 40.59
C GLY A 342 38.63 46.05 40.18
N ASP A 343 38.66 45.81 38.87
CA ASP A 343 39.41 44.80 38.13
C ASP A 343 39.35 43.31 38.53
N ARG A 344 38.54 42.59 37.73
CA ARG A 344 38.88 41.24 37.27
C ARG A 344 39.96 41.35 36.20
N THR A 345 41.16 40.87 36.46
CA THR A 345 42.20 40.72 35.42
C THR A 345 42.64 39.28 35.36
N LEU A 346 42.40 38.62 34.22
CA LEU A 346 42.94 37.29 33.95
C LEU A 346 44.47 37.36 33.92
N ALA A 347 45.15 36.58 34.75
CA ALA A 347 46.54 36.25 34.53
C ALA A 347 46.61 35.26 33.36
N VAL A 348 46.94 35.77 32.17
CA VAL A 348 47.19 34.95 30.98
C VAL A 348 48.56 34.28 31.16
N LEU A 349 48.57 33.06 31.69
CA LEU A 349 49.72 32.18 31.64
C LEU A 349 49.84 31.61 30.21
N GLU A 350 51.03 31.71 29.61
CA GLU A 350 51.25 31.09 28.29
C GLU A 350 51.18 29.55 28.42
N PRO A 351 50.60 28.83 27.42
CA PRO A 351 50.28 27.40 27.58
C PRO A 351 51.49 26.50 27.92
N MET A 352 52.67 26.82 27.38
CA MET A 352 53.91 26.10 27.67
C MET A 352 54.41 26.35 29.10
N ALA A 353 54.28 27.58 29.62
CA ALA A 353 54.67 27.90 30.99
C ALA A 353 53.79 27.16 32.00
N PHE A 354 52.47 27.08 31.75
CA PHE A 354 51.55 26.28 32.56
C PHE A 354 51.92 24.79 32.54
N LEU A 355 52.20 24.20 31.37
CA LEU A 355 52.61 22.80 31.27
C LEU A 355 53.95 22.50 31.97
N VAL A 356 54.92 23.42 31.92
CA VAL A 356 56.21 23.27 32.60
C VAL A 356 56.06 23.43 34.12
N ASP A 357 55.21 24.33 34.61
CA ASP A 357 54.97 24.52 36.05
C ASP A 357 54.16 23.36 36.67
N VAL A 358 53.25 22.75 35.89
CA VAL A 358 52.44 21.60 36.33
C VAL A 358 53.19 20.26 36.23
N PHE A 359 53.99 20.02 35.19
CA PHE A 359 54.61 18.71 34.93
C PHE A 359 56.15 18.68 35.02
N GLY A 360 56.82 19.84 34.99
CA GLY A 360 58.28 19.97 34.99
C GLY A 360 58.91 19.96 33.57
N PRO A 361 60.09 20.60 33.39
CA PRO A 361 60.69 20.82 32.06
C PRO A 361 61.20 19.54 31.36
N GLU A 362 61.46 18.49 32.14
CA GLU A 362 61.89 17.15 31.69
C GLU A 362 60.70 16.20 31.44
N ALA A 363 59.45 16.66 31.54
CA ALA A 363 58.30 15.81 31.33
C ALA A 363 58.23 15.30 29.88
N ALA A 364 58.17 13.98 29.71
CA ALA A 364 58.08 13.32 28.42
C ALA A 364 56.62 13.34 27.91
N LEU A 365 56.39 14.01 26.77
CA LEU A 365 55.10 13.98 26.10
C LEU A 365 54.99 12.69 25.26
N GLN A 366 54.21 11.72 25.75
CA GLN A 366 53.99 10.45 25.06
C GLN A 366 52.62 10.45 24.34
N LEU A 367 52.64 10.62 23.02
CA LEU A 367 51.40 10.73 22.24
C LEU A 367 50.71 9.37 22.04
N VAL A 368 49.44 9.26 22.43
CA VAL A 368 48.62 8.05 22.25
C VAL A 368 47.97 8.04 20.86
N ALA A 369 48.79 7.90 19.81
CA ALA A 369 48.36 7.62 18.45
C ALA A 369 49.19 6.49 17.87
N GLN A 370 48.57 5.44 17.35
CA GLN A 370 49.28 4.22 16.93
C GLN A 370 50.14 4.48 15.68
N PRO A 371 51.49 4.39 15.76
CA PRO A 371 52.33 4.46 14.57
C PRO A 371 52.10 3.22 13.68
N ARG A 372 52.28 3.37 12.38
CA ARG A 372 52.11 2.24 11.44
C ARG A 372 53.24 1.22 11.61
N PRO A 373 53.02 -0.07 11.31
CA PRO A 373 54.03 -1.10 11.51
C PRO A 373 55.34 -0.78 10.74
N GLY A 374 56.40 -0.49 11.48
CA GLY A 374 57.74 -0.19 10.94
C GLY A 374 58.29 1.20 11.28
N GLU A 375 57.48 2.13 11.78
CA GLU A 375 57.97 3.44 12.26
C GLU A 375 58.29 3.41 13.76
N GLN A 376 59.42 4.03 14.14
CA GLN A 376 59.80 4.27 15.53
C GLN A 376 59.16 5.59 15.99
N ALA A 377 58.36 5.56 17.05
CA ALA A 377 57.91 6.77 17.73
C ALA A 377 59.03 7.27 18.64
N GLN A 378 59.38 8.56 18.54
CA GLN A 378 60.39 9.20 19.38
C GLN A 378 59.69 10.10 20.39
N ALA A 379 59.98 9.91 21.68
CA ALA A 379 59.51 10.81 22.72
C ALA A 379 60.29 12.13 22.65
N VAL A 380 59.62 13.24 22.90
CA VAL A 380 60.20 14.59 22.93
C VAL A 380 59.81 15.24 24.26
N THR A 381 60.75 15.94 24.89
CA THR A 381 60.53 16.68 26.13
C THR A 381 59.94 18.07 25.87
N LEU A 382 59.26 18.65 26.86
CA LEU A 382 58.77 20.04 26.78
C LEU A 382 59.89 21.03 26.46
N SER A 383 61.09 20.81 26.99
CA SER A 383 62.28 21.63 26.74
C SER A 383 62.77 21.57 25.29
N GLU A 384 62.72 20.40 24.64
CA GLU A 384 63.06 20.25 23.22
C GLU A 384 62.03 20.92 22.30
N VAL A 385 60.74 20.90 22.65
CA VAL A 385 59.67 21.59 21.91
C VAL A 385 59.82 23.12 22.01
N ALA A 386 60.19 23.64 23.18
CA ALA A 386 60.50 25.07 23.35
C ALA A 386 61.68 25.49 22.46
N LEU A 387 62.77 24.71 22.44
CA LEU A 387 63.96 25.00 21.63
C LEU A 387 63.68 24.96 20.12
N MET A 388 62.77 24.09 19.65
CA MET A 388 62.41 23.98 18.23
C MET A 388 61.45 25.06 17.72
N THR A 389 60.64 25.65 18.60
CA THR A 389 59.60 26.64 18.22
C THR A 389 60.10 28.09 18.26
N GLY A 390 61.27 28.35 18.87
CA GLY A 390 61.95 29.64 18.79
C GLY A 390 61.30 30.78 19.59
N LEU A 391 60.45 30.46 20.56
CA LEU A 391 59.89 31.44 21.49
C LEU A 391 60.93 31.77 22.57
N PRO A 392 61.24 33.05 22.84
CA PRO A 392 62.18 33.43 23.88
C PRO A 392 61.57 33.27 25.27
N GLU A 393 62.37 32.76 26.21
CA GLU A 393 62.13 32.97 27.65
C GLU A 393 62.30 34.48 27.93
N ASP A 394 61.31 35.09 28.59
CA ASP A 394 61.24 36.52 28.94
C ASP A 394 61.47 37.53 27.79
N GLU A 395 60.38 38.02 27.17
CA GLU A 395 60.03 39.46 27.21
C GLU A 395 58.60 39.74 26.71
N GLY A 396 58.00 40.85 27.15
CA GLY A 396 56.56 41.10 27.08
C GLY A 396 55.98 41.24 25.66
N VAL A 397 54.84 40.58 25.43
CA VAL A 397 54.14 40.55 24.13
C VAL A 397 53.16 41.74 23.98
N ASP A 398 53.28 42.47 22.87
CA ASP A 398 52.32 43.51 22.47
C ASP A 398 50.95 42.93 22.13
N THR A 399 49.89 43.65 22.46
CA THR A 399 48.51 43.16 22.42
C THR A 399 47.91 43.20 21.01
N ALA A 400 47.20 42.11 20.69
CA ALA A 400 46.36 41.86 19.52
C ALA A 400 47.05 41.25 18.27
N ALA A 401 46.29 40.35 17.63
CA ALA A 401 46.55 39.69 16.35
C ALA A 401 47.67 38.61 16.31
N GLU A 402 47.53 37.55 17.11
CA GLU A 402 47.63 36.16 16.61
C GLU A 402 47.15 35.16 17.67
N ARG A 403 46.19 34.29 17.30
CA ARG A 403 45.92 33.06 18.10
C ARG A 403 47.03 32.07 17.75
N ARG A 404 48.16 32.16 18.47
CA ARG A 404 49.37 31.39 18.20
C ARG A 404 49.08 29.89 18.25
N ARG A 405 49.00 29.25 17.08
CA ARG A 405 49.02 27.78 16.94
C ARG A 405 50.40 27.31 17.35
N ILE A 406 50.48 26.45 18.35
CA ILE A 406 51.71 25.68 18.62
C ILE A 406 51.63 24.44 17.74
N SER A 407 52.54 24.39 16.76
CA SER A 407 52.58 23.38 15.71
C SER A 407 53.75 22.42 15.97
N VAL A 408 53.47 21.25 16.54
CA VAL A 408 54.49 20.29 16.98
C VAL A 408 54.72 19.23 15.90
N PRO A 409 55.95 19.06 15.38
CA PRO A 409 56.25 18.03 14.39
C PRO A 409 56.30 16.65 15.06
N LEU A 410 55.44 15.73 14.64
CA LEU A 410 55.45 14.33 15.12
C LEU A 410 56.40 13.44 14.31
N ASN A 411 56.64 13.79 13.05
CA ASN A 411 57.62 13.17 12.15
C ASN A 411 57.90 14.12 10.96
N ASN A 412 58.74 13.69 10.00
CA ASN A 412 59.10 14.47 8.80
C ASN A 412 57.93 14.89 7.87
N ARG A 413 56.68 14.51 8.15
CA ARG A 413 55.50 14.79 7.32
C ARG A 413 54.21 15.14 8.08
N SER A 414 54.21 15.18 9.41
CA SER A 414 53.00 15.40 10.21
C SER A 414 53.22 16.43 11.32
N LEU A 415 52.28 17.37 11.45
CA LEU A 415 52.23 18.43 12.46
C LEU A 415 50.92 18.30 13.25
N VAL A 416 50.96 18.60 14.55
CA VAL A 416 49.78 18.75 15.40
C VAL A 416 49.66 20.21 15.83
N ASP A 417 48.49 20.79 15.59
CA ASP A 417 48.13 22.13 16.06
C ASP A 417 47.32 22.06 17.35
N ILE A 418 47.83 22.66 18.42
CA ILE A 418 47.06 22.87 19.66
C ILE A 418 46.31 24.20 19.57
N VAL A 419 45.00 24.21 19.83
CA VAL A 419 44.15 25.40 19.74
C VAL A 419 43.20 25.46 20.94
N ASP A 420 43.23 26.57 21.67
CA ASP A 420 42.31 26.84 22.77
C ASP A 420 40.90 27.17 22.23
N GLY A 421 40.00 26.20 22.39
CA GLY A 421 38.61 26.26 21.93
C GLY A 421 37.67 26.56 23.08
N GLY A 422 37.49 27.85 23.40
CA GLY A 422 36.72 28.35 24.56
C GLY A 422 35.25 27.89 24.63
N VAL A 423 35.05 26.69 25.14
CA VAL A 423 33.77 26.07 25.51
C VAL A 423 33.84 25.75 27.01
N SER A 424 32.83 26.13 27.78
CA SER A 424 32.82 25.84 29.23
C SER A 424 32.58 24.35 29.44
N LEU A 425 33.57 23.66 29.99
CA LEU A 425 33.56 22.21 30.23
C LEU A 425 32.93 21.88 31.60
N PRO A 426 32.44 20.63 31.81
CA PRO A 426 31.97 20.17 33.11
C PRO A 426 33.08 20.20 34.18
N GLU A 427 32.68 20.36 35.43
CA GLU A 427 33.60 20.42 36.58
C GLU A 427 34.46 19.13 36.64
N GLY A 428 35.79 19.29 36.52
CA GLY A 428 36.76 18.19 36.46
C GLY A 428 37.35 17.86 35.09
N VAL A 429 37.04 18.61 34.01
CA VAL A 429 37.69 18.45 32.69
C VAL A 429 38.31 19.78 32.24
N GLU A 430 39.64 19.87 32.21
CA GLU A 430 40.33 21.15 31.97
C GLU A 430 40.72 21.41 30.50
N GLN A 431 40.74 20.41 29.60
CA GLN A 431 40.96 20.63 28.16
C GLN A 431 40.47 19.47 27.26
N LEU A 432 40.18 19.77 25.99
CA LEU A 432 39.87 18.81 24.93
C LEU A 432 40.99 18.80 23.87
N LEU A 433 41.65 17.66 23.70
CA LEU A 433 42.67 17.47 22.65
C LEU A 433 42.01 17.05 21.33
N PHE A 434 41.99 17.94 20.34
CA PHE A 434 41.54 17.61 18.98
C PHE A 434 42.72 17.08 18.15
N VAL A 435 42.59 15.85 17.63
CA VAL A 435 43.50 15.30 16.62
C VAL A 435 42.80 15.34 15.26
N THR A 436 43.18 16.29 14.40
CA THR A 436 42.78 16.31 12.99
C THR A 436 43.80 15.55 12.15
N GLN A 437 43.34 14.67 11.26
CA GLN A 437 44.13 14.16 10.13
C GLN A 437 43.95 15.06 8.90
#